data_AF-A0AAD3TFJ5-F1
#
_entry.id   AF-A0AAD3TFJ5-F1
#
_cell.length_a   1.000
_cell.length_b   1.000
_cell.length_c   1.000
_cell.angle_alpha   90.00
_cell.angle_beta   90.00
_cell.angle_gamma   90.00
#
_symmetry.space_group_name_H-M   'P 1'
#
loop_
_entity.id
_entity.type
_entity.pdbx_description
1 polymer ?
#
loop_
_entity_poly.entity_id
_entity_poly.type
_entity_poly.pdbx_seq_one_letter_code
_entity_poly.pdbx_strand_id
1 'polypeptide(L)'
;MGKKERHREIQTAVEAVLDLVRKQGPLTLKQENFCIAACVERFLKEKGFSVKKSAEQLRSCLSWRGTIGADNLIADEFSAELAEGIAYVAGHDNEYRPVMVFRFKQDYQKFHSQKSFIRLLVFTLVVAIQTMLIRTSNNLFSSLTEPALSVTGKGKRSGYSMSIFRRKSFAGRSTCNSSENLSNCPECPCEVDAGI
;
A
#
# COMPACT_ATOMS: atom_id res chain seq x y z
N MET A 1 20.17 28.22 -10.64
CA MET A 1 19.31 28.44 -9.45
C MET A 1 19.75 27.54 -8.31
N GLY A 2 19.99 28.09 -7.12
CA GLY A 2 20.42 27.32 -5.94
C GLY A 2 19.32 26.37 -5.43
N LYS A 3 19.71 25.23 -4.83
CA LYS A 3 18.75 24.24 -4.27
C LYS A 3 17.78 24.86 -3.25
N LYS A 4 18.25 25.85 -2.46
CA LYS A 4 17.46 26.56 -1.44
C LYS A 4 16.39 27.47 -2.05
N GLU A 5 16.69 28.10 -3.18
CA GLU A 5 15.75 29.01 -3.86
C GLU A 5 14.59 28.23 -4.48
N ARG A 6 14.91 27.13 -5.19
CA ARG A 6 13.88 26.25 -5.75
C ARG A 6 12.94 25.67 -4.70
N HIS A 7 13.46 25.35 -3.51
CA HIS A 7 12.60 24.84 -2.43
C HIS A 7 11.63 25.90 -1.91
N ARG A 8 12.06 27.17 -1.81
CA ARG A 8 11.18 28.28 -1.45
C ARG A 8 10.11 28.53 -2.51
N GLU A 9 10.50 28.53 -3.78
CA GLU A 9 9.56 28.66 -4.90
C GLU A 9 8.49 27.57 -4.89
N ILE A 10 8.88 26.31 -4.67
CA ILE A 10 7.94 25.18 -4.54
C ILE A 10 7.01 25.39 -3.35
N GLN A 11 7.54 25.80 -2.19
CA GLN A 11 6.73 26.03 -1.00
C GLN A 11 5.71 27.16 -1.22
N THR A 12 6.10 28.24 -1.88
CA THR A 12 5.20 29.33 -2.26
C THR A 12 4.11 28.84 -3.24
N ALA A 13 4.48 28.01 -4.22
CA ALA A 13 3.51 27.42 -5.15
C ALA A 13 2.52 26.48 -4.45
N VAL A 14 2.99 25.69 -3.47
CA VAL A 14 2.15 24.82 -2.65
C VAL A 14 1.10 25.64 -1.89
N GLU A 15 1.51 26.71 -1.21
CA GLU A 15 0.56 27.55 -0.46
C GLU A 15 -0.45 28.21 -1.41
N ALA A 16 0.00 28.72 -2.55
CA ALA A 16 -0.89 29.31 -3.56
C ALA A 16 -1.95 28.32 -4.08
N VAL A 17 -1.59 27.03 -4.25
CA VAL A 17 -2.56 25.98 -4.61
C VAL A 17 -3.58 25.78 -3.49
N LEU A 18 -3.13 25.68 -2.24
CA LEU A 18 -4.01 25.47 -1.08
C LEU A 18 -4.99 26.63 -0.92
N ASP A 19 -4.55 27.86 -1.12
CA ASP A 19 -5.41 29.05 -1.06
C ASP A 19 -6.49 29.04 -2.14
N LEU A 20 -6.16 28.64 -3.37
CA LEU A 20 -7.17 28.50 -4.44
C LEU A 20 -8.19 27.41 -4.11
N VAL A 21 -7.73 26.28 -3.56
CA VAL A 21 -8.58 25.17 -3.15
C VAL A 21 -9.55 25.62 -2.04
N ARG A 22 -9.06 26.35 -1.03
CA ARG A 22 -9.86 26.93 0.07
C ARG A 22 -10.87 27.97 -0.42
N LYS A 23 -10.52 28.79 -1.42
CA LYS A 23 -11.44 29.77 -2.03
C LYS A 23 -12.63 29.13 -2.72
N GLN A 24 -12.46 27.94 -3.30
CA GLN A 24 -13.57 27.20 -3.93
C GLN A 24 -14.48 26.51 -2.91
N GLY A 25 -14.06 26.39 -1.64
CA GLY A 25 -14.86 25.85 -0.55
C GLY A 25 -14.00 25.50 0.67
N PRO A 26 -14.54 25.54 1.90
CA PRO A 26 -13.80 25.12 3.07
C PRO A 26 -13.41 23.64 2.98
N LEU A 27 -12.20 23.32 3.43
CA LEU A 27 -11.74 21.93 3.55
C LEU A 27 -12.27 21.32 4.85
N THR A 28 -12.62 20.04 4.81
CA THR A 28 -12.86 19.28 6.05
C THR A 28 -11.54 18.90 6.71
N LEU A 29 -11.54 18.67 8.03
CA LEU A 29 -10.33 18.27 8.78
C LEU A 29 -9.59 17.07 8.16
N LYS A 30 -10.34 16.06 7.67
CA LYS A 30 -9.74 14.90 6.99
C LYS A 30 -9.05 15.28 5.69
N GLN A 31 -9.63 16.20 4.92
CA GLN A 31 -9.04 16.69 3.67
C GLN A 31 -7.83 17.57 3.94
N GLU A 32 -7.82 18.38 5.00
CA GLU A 32 -6.64 19.15 5.42
C GLU A 32 -5.48 18.22 5.78
N ASN A 33 -5.75 17.15 6.54
CA ASN A 33 -4.75 16.13 6.86
C ASN A 33 -4.22 15.39 5.62
N PHE A 34 -5.01 15.28 4.55
CA PHE A 34 -4.57 14.72 3.28
C PHE A 34 -3.74 15.70 2.44
N CYS A 35 -4.10 16.98 2.46
CA CYS A 35 -3.49 18.06 1.68
C CYS A 35 -2.16 18.56 2.30
N ILE A 36 -1.26 17.63 2.65
CA ILE A 36 0.10 17.96 3.07
C ILE A 36 0.93 18.53 1.91
N ALA A 37 1.99 19.29 2.23
CA ALA A 37 2.86 19.91 1.23
C ALA A 37 3.38 18.90 0.18
N ALA A 38 3.83 17.72 0.63
CA ALA A 38 4.31 16.66 -0.25
C ALA A 38 3.22 16.09 -1.19
N CYS A 39 1.95 16.15 -0.80
CA CYS A 39 0.82 15.73 -1.63
C CYS A 39 0.58 16.78 -2.73
N VAL A 40 0.49 18.07 -2.35
CA VAL A 40 0.30 19.18 -3.28
C VAL A 40 1.46 19.29 -4.28
N GLU A 41 2.69 19.08 -3.82
CA GLU A 41 3.88 19.08 -4.67
C GLU A 41 3.79 18.02 -5.79
N ARG A 42 3.19 16.85 -5.53
CA ARG A 42 2.98 15.82 -6.57
C ARG A 42 2.04 16.31 -7.66
N PHE A 43 0.95 17.00 -7.30
CA PHE A 43 0.05 17.62 -8.28
C PHE A 43 0.74 18.72 -9.07
N LEU A 44 1.56 19.55 -8.42
CA LEU A 44 2.36 20.58 -9.08
C LEU A 44 3.32 19.96 -10.09
N LYS A 45 4.08 18.92 -9.71
CA LYS A 45 5.01 18.23 -10.62
C LYS A 45 4.28 17.67 -11.84
N GLU A 46 3.14 17.01 -11.64
CA GLU A 46 2.33 16.43 -12.72
C GLU A 46 1.79 17.49 -13.69
N LYS A 47 1.43 18.67 -13.19
CA LYS A 47 0.86 19.76 -14.00
C LYS A 47 1.90 20.79 -14.45
N GLY A 48 3.19 20.48 -14.39
CA GLY A 48 4.26 21.37 -14.83
C GLY A 48 4.35 22.66 -14.00
N PHE A 49 4.13 22.56 -12.69
CA PHE A 49 4.11 23.66 -11.71
C PHE A 49 3.03 24.74 -11.97
N SER A 50 2.00 24.41 -12.74
CA SER A 50 0.85 25.30 -12.93
C SER A 50 -0.08 25.28 -11.72
N VAL A 51 -0.11 26.37 -10.96
CA VAL A 51 -0.92 26.51 -9.73
C VAL A 51 -2.42 26.27 -10.01
N LYS A 52 -2.98 26.91 -11.03
CA LYS A 52 -4.42 26.79 -11.35
C LYS A 52 -4.82 25.36 -11.72
N LYS A 53 -4.08 24.72 -12.63
CA LYS A 53 -4.34 23.33 -13.06
C LYS A 53 -4.17 22.34 -11.91
N SER A 54 -3.19 22.59 -11.03
CA SER A 54 -2.96 21.75 -9.85
C SER A 54 -4.09 21.86 -8.84
N ALA A 55 -4.59 23.08 -8.59
CA ALA A 55 -5.74 23.30 -7.72
C ALA A 55 -7.01 22.62 -8.24
N GLU A 56 -7.32 22.76 -9.53
CA GLU A 56 -8.46 22.08 -10.18
C GLU A 56 -8.35 20.55 -10.06
N GLN A 57 -7.17 19.99 -10.35
CA GLN A 57 -6.93 18.54 -10.24
C GLN A 57 -7.04 18.05 -8.79
N LEU A 58 -6.47 18.79 -7.84
CA LEU A 58 -6.56 18.47 -6.42
C LEU A 58 -8.02 18.45 -5.96
N ARG A 59 -8.84 19.39 -6.44
CA ARG A 59 -10.27 19.43 -6.10
C ARG A 59 -11.05 18.25 -6.67
N SER A 60 -10.81 17.90 -7.93
CA SER A 60 -11.37 16.70 -8.54
C SER A 60 -10.96 15.43 -7.76
N CYS A 61 -9.72 15.36 -7.30
CA CYS A 61 -9.25 14.25 -6.46
C CYS A 61 -10.00 14.18 -5.12
N LEU A 62 -10.14 15.30 -4.41
CA LEU A 62 -10.86 15.35 -3.13
C LEU A 62 -12.34 14.97 -3.28
N SER A 63 -12.98 15.40 -4.37
CA SER A 63 -14.36 15.00 -4.70
C SER A 63 -14.47 13.49 -4.93
N TRP A 64 -13.59 12.93 -5.77
CA TRP A 64 -13.56 11.49 -6.05
C TRP A 64 -13.30 10.65 -4.79
N ARG A 65 -12.41 11.10 -3.90
CA ARG A 65 -12.16 10.46 -2.60
C ARG A 65 -13.44 10.38 -1.76
N GLY A 66 -14.25 11.44 -1.77
CA GLY A 66 -15.57 11.48 -1.14
C GLY A 66 -16.52 10.44 -1.73
N THR A 67 -16.61 10.35 -3.06
CA THR A 67 -17.48 9.39 -3.77
C THR A 67 -17.14 7.93 -3.47
N ILE A 68 -15.86 7.60 -3.39
CA ILE A 68 -15.40 6.23 -3.06
C ILE A 68 -15.41 5.97 -1.55
N GLY A 69 -15.47 7.00 -0.70
CA GLY A 69 -15.36 6.87 0.75
C GLY A 69 -13.95 6.46 1.19
N ALA A 70 -12.92 6.96 0.49
CA ALA A 70 -11.53 6.57 0.70
C ALA A 70 -11.02 6.84 2.14
N ASP A 71 -11.63 7.79 2.85
CA ASP A 71 -11.25 8.16 4.21
C ASP A 71 -11.91 7.31 5.31
N ASN A 72 -12.77 6.36 4.93
CA ASN A 72 -13.53 5.49 5.82
C ASN A 72 -13.36 4.00 5.48
N LEU A 73 -12.32 3.62 4.74
CA LEU A 73 -12.07 2.22 4.37
C LEU A 73 -11.56 1.44 5.58
N ILE A 74 -12.22 0.32 5.91
CA ILE A 74 -11.88 -0.54 7.04
C ILE A 74 -11.51 -1.94 6.51
N ALA A 75 -10.50 -2.58 7.10
CA ALA A 75 -10.04 -3.90 6.67
C ALA A 75 -11.12 -4.99 6.76
N ASP A 76 -12.03 -4.88 7.73
CA ASP A 76 -13.11 -5.84 7.96
C ASP A 76 -14.06 -5.96 6.75
N GLU A 77 -14.22 -4.88 5.97
CA GLU A 77 -15.01 -4.87 4.74
C GLU A 77 -14.44 -5.77 3.64
N PHE A 78 -13.14 -6.10 3.73
CA PHE A 78 -12.41 -6.87 2.72
C PHE A 78 -11.82 -8.17 3.29
N SER A 79 -12.33 -8.62 4.44
CA SER A 79 -11.74 -9.73 5.19
C SER A 79 -11.63 -11.03 4.39
N ALA A 80 -12.62 -11.33 3.53
CA ALA A 80 -12.60 -12.50 2.65
C ALA A 80 -11.52 -12.37 1.57
N GLU A 81 -11.46 -11.23 0.88
CA GLU A 81 -10.50 -10.96 -0.20
C GLU A 81 -9.06 -10.91 0.31
N LEU A 82 -8.87 -10.37 1.52
CA LEU A 82 -7.58 -10.34 2.20
C LEU A 82 -7.17 -11.73 2.69
N ALA A 83 -8.10 -12.54 3.22
CA ALA A 83 -7.82 -13.91 3.66
C ALA A 83 -7.42 -14.82 2.48
N GLU A 84 -8.05 -14.65 1.32
CA GLU A 84 -7.66 -15.34 0.09
C GLU A 84 -6.35 -14.82 -0.52
N GLY A 85 -5.88 -13.65 -0.06
CA GLY A 85 -4.68 -13.00 -0.58
C GLY A 85 -4.86 -12.48 -2.01
N ILE A 86 -6.05 -11.98 -2.33
CA ILE A 86 -6.39 -11.38 -3.62
C ILE A 86 -5.62 -10.07 -3.83
N ALA A 87 -5.41 -9.29 -2.77
CA ALA A 87 -4.66 -8.05 -2.81
C ALA A 87 -3.77 -7.92 -1.58
N TYR A 88 -2.49 -7.61 -1.77
CA TYR A 88 -1.56 -7.36 -0.67
C TYR A 88 -0.34 -6.53 -1.10
N VAL A 89 0.37 -5.96 -0.12
CA VAL A 89 1.62 -5.21 -0.33
C VAL A 89 2.81 -6.16 -0.09
N ALA A 90 3.59 -6.42 -1.14
CA ALA A 90 4.70 -7.36 -1.17
C ALA A 90 6.07 -6.68 -0.92
N GLY A 91 6.12 -5.74 0.03
CA GLY A 91 7.36 -5.01 0.34
C GLY A 91 7.62 -3.85 -0.61
N HIS A 92 8.89 -3.57 -0.89
CA HIS A 92 9.33 -2.44 -1.72
C HIS A 92 10.35 -2.90 -2.77
N ASP A 93 10.42 -2.19 -3.89
CA ASP A 93 11.48 -2.36 -4.89
C ASP A 93 12.80 -1.70 -4.45
N ASN A 94 13.81 -1.76 -5.32
CA ASN A 94 15.13 -1.17 -5.08
C ASN A 94 15.11 0.37 -4.98
N GLU A 95 14.05 1.01 -5.48
CA GLU A 95 13.82 2.46 -5.40
C GLU A 95 12.90 2.83 -4.24
N TYR A 96 12.61 1.89 -3.34
CA TYR A 96 11.72 2.03 -2.18
C TYR A 96 10.27 2.35 -2.54
N ARG A 97 9.81 2.01 -3.74
CA ARG A 97 8.40 2.05 -4.12
C ARG A 97 7.71 0.79 -3.62
N PRO A 98 6.53 0.89 -2.98
CA PRO A 98 5.79 -0.27 -2.48
C PRO A 98 5.30 -1.10 -3.66
N VAL A 99 5.47 -2.42 -3.55
CA VAL A 99 5.03 -3.38 -4.56
C VAL A 99 3.67 -3.92 -4.15
N MET A 100 2.67 -3.76 -5.00
CA MET A 100 1.33 -4.30 -4.78
C MET A 100 1.11 -5.49 -5.68
N VAL A 101 0.56 -6.57 -5.11
CA VAL A 101 0.25 -7.79 -5.85
C VAL A 101 -1.25 -8.00 -5.82
N PHE A 102 -1.82 -8.16 -7.02
CA PHE A 102 -3.22 -8.50 -7.22
C PHE A 102 -3.33 -9.86 -7.91
N ARG A 103 -4.10 -10.75 -7.31
CA ARG A 103 -4.36 -12.12 -7.78
C ARG A 103 -5.85 -12.31 -8.01
N PHE A 104 -6.40 -11.55 -8.96
CA PHE A 104 -7.80 -11.69 -9.30
C PHE A 104 -8.05 -13.02 -9.99
N LYS A 105 -8.97 -13.81 -9.44
CA LYS A 105 -9.51 -14.99 -10.12
C LYS A 105 -10.41 -14.53 -11.26
N GLN A 106 -10.51 -15.32 -12.34
CA GLN A 106 -11.34 -15.00 -13.50
C GLN A 106 -12.82 -14.73 -13.12
N ASP A 107 -13.31 -15.39 -12.07
CA ASP A 107 -14.68 -15.22 -11.59
C ASP A 107 -14.89 -14.04 -10.63
N TYR A 108 -13.83 -13.32 -10.25
CA TYR A 108 -13.94 -12.20 -9.30
C TYR A 108 -14.87 -11.09 -9.82
N GLN A 109 -14.87 -10.83 -11.13
CA GLN A 109 -15.77 -9.85 -11.75
C GLN A 109 -17.23 -10.31 -11.83
N LYS A 110 -17.51 -11.61 -11.67
CA LYS A 110 -18.87 -12.16 -11.68
C LYS A 110 -19.55 -12.01 -10.31
N PHE A 111 -18.77 -12.10 -9.24
CA PHE A 111 -19.28 -12.07 -7.87
C PHE A 111 -19.15 -10.72 -7.18
N HIS A 112 -18.31 -9.81 -7.69
CA HIS A 112 -18.09 -8.49 -7.09
C HIS A 112 -18.51 -7.35 -8.01
N SER A 113 -19.20 -6.35 -7.44
CA SER A 113 -19.49 -5.12 -8.15
C SER A 113 -18.21 -4.33 -8.46
N GLN A 114 -18.21 -3.57 -9.55
CA GLN A 114 -17.13 -2.65 -9.90
C GLN A 114 -16.80 -1.68 -8.75
N LYS A 115 -17.83 -1.25 -8.01
CA LYS A 115 -17.67 -0.39 -6.83
C LYS A 115 -16.86 -1.08 -5.72
N SER A 116 -17.13 -2.36 -5.46
CA SER A 116 -16.38 -3.13 -4.44
C SER A 116 -14.92 -3.34 -4.86
N PHE A 117 -14.71 -3.69 -6.13
CA PHE A 117 -13.36 -3.84 -6.69
C PHE A 117 -12.53 -2.56 -6.56
N ILE A 118 -13.08 -1.41 -6.95
CA ILE A 118 -12.39 -0.12 -6.84
C ILE A 118 -12.08 0.18 -5.37
N ARG A 119 -12.98 -0.12 -4.44
CA ARG A 119 -12.74 0.09 -3.00
C ARG A 119 -11.61 -0.78 -2.47
N LEU A 120 -11.55 -2.07 -2.83
CA LEU A 120 -10.44 -2.95 -2.46
C LEU A 120 -9.10 -2.44 -3.02
N LEU A 121 -9.11 -2.00 -4.28
CA LEU A 121 -7.94 -1.40 -4.92
C LEU A 121 -7.46 -0.16 -4.17
N VAL A 122 -8.37 0.77 -3.87
CA VAL A 122 -8.05 2.01 -3.14
C VAL A 122 -7.59 1.71 -1.71
N PHE A 123 -8.23 0.76 -1.03
CA PHE A 123 -7.80 0.32 0.29
C PHE A 123 -6.36 -0.18 0.27
N THR A 124 -6.02 -1.05 -0.68
CA THR A 124 -4.67 -1.59 -0.83
C THR A 124 -3.66 -0.49 -1.16
N LEU A 125 -4.03 0.49 -2.00
CA LEU A 125 -3.19 1.65 -2.32
C LEU A 125 -2.91 2.52 -1.09
N VAL A 126 -3.93 2.77 -0.26
CA VAL A 126 -3.76 3.55 0.97
C VAL A 126 -2.82 2.84 1.94
N VAL A 127 -2.96 1.51 2.09
CA VAL A 127 -2.03 0.70 2.89
C VAL A 127 -0.60 0.79 2.33
N ALA A 128 -0.43 0.68 1.01
CA ALA A 128 0.88 0.80 0.36
C ALA A 128 1.52 2.19 0.56
N ILE A 129 0.74 3.27 0.51
CA ILE A 129 1.25 4.63 0.79
C ILE A 129 1.69 4.75 2.26
N GLN A 130 0.97 4.14 3.19
CA GLN A 130 1.36 4.13 4.60
C GLN A 130 2.71 3.43 4.81
N THR A 131 3.04 2.38 4.05
CA THR A 131 4.35 1.74 4.15
C THR A 131 5.51 2.61 3.66
N MET A 132 5.24 3.58 2.76
CA MET A 132 6.23 4.59 2.37
C MET A 132 6.54 5.56 3.51
N LEU A 133 5.51 6.05 4.20
CA LEU A 133 5.63 7.13 5.20
C LEU A 133 6.36 6.69 6.48
N ILE A 134 6.25 5.41 6.82
CA ILE A 134 6.95 4.81 7.97
C ILE A 134 8.46 5.01 7.84
N ARG A 135 9.04 5.05 6.63
CA ARG A 135 10.50 5.20 6.46
C ARG A 135 11.03 6.62 6.46
N THR A 136 10.22 7.62 6.08
CA THR A 136 10.63 9.03 6.17
C THR A 136 10.89 9.48 7.62
N SER A 137 10.31 8.82 8.62
CA SER A 137 10.54 9.05 10.05
C SER A 137 11.61 8.14 10.68
N ASN A 138 12.06 7.10 9.97
CA ASN A 138 12.91 6.03 10.52
C ASN A 138 14.42 6.28 10.38
N ASN A 139 14.86 7.53 10.28
CA ASN A 139 16.22 7.87 10.76
C ASN A 139 16.36 7.69 12.29
N LEU A 140 15.28 7.30 13.00
CA LEU A 140 15.32 6.88 14.41
C LEU A 140 15.07 5.36 14.66
N PHE A 141 14.76 4.54 13.65
CA PHE A 141 14.39 3.13 13.83
C PHE A 141 15.27 2.16 13.02
N SER A 142 16.51 2.55 12.75
CA SER A 142 17.53 1.68 12.15
C SER A 142 18.22 0.75 13.16
N SER A 143 17.83 0.76 14.44
CA SER A 143 18.44 -0.08 15.49
C SER A 143 17.68 -1.37 15.82
N LEU A 144 16.56 -1.67 15.16
CA LEU A 144 15.85 -2.94 15.37
C LEU A 144 15.68 -3.70 14.06
N THR A 145 16.82 -4.15 13.52
CA THR A 145 16.85 -5.38 12.74
C THR A 145 16.56 -6.56 13.69
N GLU A 146 15.50 -7.31 13.38
CA GLU A 146 15.23 -8.69 13.84
C GLU A 146 16.48 -9.60 13.68
N PRO A 147 16.59 -10.77 14.36
CA PRO A 147 15.47 -11.66 14.71
C PRO A 147 15.57 -12.41 16.07
N ALA A 148 14.42 -12.85 16.60
CA ALA A 148 14.34 -14.13 17.30
C ALA A 148 12.88 -14.57 17.46
N LEU A 149 12.56 -15.75 16.93
CA LEU A 149 11.48 -16.58 17.42
C LEU A 149 11.61 -16.76 18.94
N SER A 150 10.54 -16.51 19.70
CA SER A 150 10.18 -17.41 20.79
C SER A 150 8.68 -17.32 21.07
N VAL A 151 8.10 -18.50 21.24
CA VAL A 151 6.69 -18.77 21.48
C VAL A 151 6.38 -18.55 22.97
N THR A 152 5.19 -18.01 23.23
CA THR A 152 4.28 -18.17 24.39
C THR A 152 3.85 -16.84 24.99
N GLY A 153 2.53 -16.62 25.07
CA GLY A 153 1.96 -15.49 25.81
C GLY A 153 0.57 -15.08 25.32
N LYS A 154 -0.47 -15.64 25.94
CA LYS A 154 -1.86 -15.17 25.79
C LYS A 154 -1.96 -13.71 26.24
N GLY A 155 -2.44 -12.82 25.38
CA GLY A 155 -2.73 -11.43 25.75
C GLY A 155 -3.61 -10.75 24.70
N LYS A 156 -4.91 -10.60 25.01
CA LYS A 156 -5.85 -9.80 24.21
C LYS A 156 -5.45 -8.32 24.29
N ARG A 157 -4.91 -7.77 23.21
CA ARG A 157 -4.98 -6.34 22.89
C ARG A 157 -5.39 -6.21 21.44
N SER A 158 -6.52 -5.56 21.20
CA SER A 158 -6.98 -5.12 19.89
C SER A 158 -5.99 -4.06 19.38
N GLY A 159 -4.94 -4.52 18.73
CA GLY A 159 -4.02 -3.71 17.97
C GLY A 159 -3.89 -4.41 16.62
N TYR A 160 -4.42 -3.80 15.56
CA TYR A 160 -4.23 -4.28 14.20
C TYR A 160 -2.73 -4.22 13.90
N SER A 161 -2.05 -5.34 14.14
CA SER A 161 -0.65 -5.49 13.79
C SER A 161 -0.55 -5.55 12.28
N MET A 162 0.25 -4.65 11.71
CA MET A 162 0.67 -4.65 10.29
C MET A 162 1.24 -6.00 9.82
N SER A 163 1.46 -6.95 10.71
CA SER A 163 1.79 -8.34 10.41
C SER A 163 0.69 -9.12 9.67
N ILE A 164 -0.55 -8.64 9.61
CA ILE A 164 -1.62 -9.26 8.78
C ILE A 164 -1.31 -9.12 7.27
N PHE A 165 -0.54 -8.10 6.86
CA PHE A 165 -0.21 -7.87 5.44
C PHE A 165 1.06 -8.58 4.95
N ARG A 166 1.90 -9.09 5.86
CA ARG A 166 2.95 -10.02 5.49
C ARG A 166 2.35 -11.41 5.55
N ARG A 167 2.11 -12.04 4.39
CA ARG A 167 1.84 -13.48 4.33
C ARG A 167 2.78 -14.17 5.31
N LYS A 168 2.21 -14.93 6.25
CA LYS A 168 2.92 -16.04 6.91
C LYS A 168 3.61 -16.80 5.78
N SER A 169 4.94 -16.71 5.78
CA SER A 169 5.77 -17.46 4.86
C SER A 169 5.35 -18.91 4.92
N PHE A 170 5.21 -19.51 3.75
CA PHE A 170 5.03 -20.94 3.54
C PHE A 170 5.99 -21.70 4.47
N ALA A 171 5.46 -22.33 5.51
CA ALA A 171 6.17 -23.34 6.29
C ALA A 171 5.63 -24.72 5.89
N GLY A 172 5.68 -25.01 4.59
CA GLY A 172 5.75 -26.37 4.07
C GLY A 172 7.21 -26.78 4.15
N ARG A 173 7.55 -27.47 5.24
CA ARG A 173 8.88 -27.97 5.55
C ARG A 173 9.24 -29.08 4.53
N SER A 174 10.20 -28.83 3.64
CA SER A 174 11.17 -29.85 3.24
C SER A 174 12.57 -29.21 3.26
N THR A 175 13.35 -29.62 4.23
CA THR A 175 14.78 -29.31 4.32
C THR A 175 15.51 -30.26 3.38
N CYS A 176 16.14 -29.75 2.33
CA CYS A 176 17.15 -30.48 1.57
C CYS A 176 18.41 -29.61 1.57
N ASN A 177 19.28 -29.82 2.57
CA ASN A 177 20.63 -29.28 2.56
C ASN A 177 21.41 -29.91 1.41
N SER A 178 22.06 -29.07 0.62
CA SER A 178 23.06 -29.48 -0.35
C SER A 178 24.34 -29.88 0.38
N SER A 179 24.69 -31.16 0.34
CA SER A 179 26.05 -31.70 0.19
C SER A 179 26.06 -33.15 0.68
N GLU A 180 26.01 -34.09 -0.27
CA GLU A 180 26.79 -35.34 -0.26
C GLU A 180 26.28 -36.27 -1.37
N ASN A 181 27.21 -36.63 -2.26
CA ASN A 181 27.26 -37.80 -3.13
C ASN A 181 26.09 -38.11 -4.10
N LEU A 182 26.39 -37.89 -5.39
CA LEU A 182 25.74 -38.58 -6.50
C LEU A 182 26.05 -40.09 -6.42
N SER A 183 25.08 -40.89 -6.02
CA SER A 183 24.77 -42.24 -6.56
C SER A 183 23.84 -42.96 -5.56
N ASN A 184 22.75 -43.52 -6.08
CA ASN A 184 21.67 -44.24 -5.39
C ASN A 184 20.58 -43.41 -4.70
N CYS A 185 19.55 -43.05 -5.47
CA CYS A 185 18.18 -42.99 -4.96
C CYS A 185 17.28 -43.85 -5.89
N PRO A 186 16.51 -44.82 -5.35
CA PRO A 186 15.61 -45.67 -6.11
C PRO A 186 14.28 -44.97 -6.43
N GLU A 187 13.77 -45.25 -7.63
CA GLU A 187 12.37 -45.32 -8.10
C GLU A 187 11.28 -44.46 -7.39
N CYS A 188 10.79 -43.45 -8.12
CA CYS A 188 9.40 -43.20 -8.60
C CYS A 188 8.17 -43.60 -7.73
N PRO A 189 6.95 -42.99 -7.86
CA PRO A 189 6.39 -42.53 -9.14
C PRO A 189 5.50 -41.27 -9.15
N CYS A 190 5.44 -40.70 -10.35
CA CYS A 190 4.38 -39.85 -10.86
C CYS A 190 3.36 -40.72 -11.62
N GLU A 191 2.06 -40.66 -11.31
CA GLU A 191 0.93 -41.02 -12.19
C GLU A 191 -0.37 -40.39 -11.59
N VAL A 192 -1.00 -39.42 -12.28
CA VAL A 192 -2.26 -39.49 -13.07
C VAL A 192 -3.40 -40.35 -12.52
N ASP A 193 -4.58 -39.73 -12.35
CA ASP A 193 -5.90 -40.11 -12.91
C ASP A 193 -7.00 -39.25 -12.24
N ALA A 194 -7.84 -38.47 -12.94
CA ALA A 194 -8.90 -38.80 -13.90
C ALA A 194 -10.12 -39.53 -13.27
N GLY A 195 -11.18 -38.77 -13.02
CA GLY A 195 -12.58 -39.19 -13.16
C GLY A 195 -13.23 -40.02 -12.05
N ILE A 196 -14.25 -39.42 -11.40
CA ILE A 196 -15.65 -39.91 -11.40
C ILE A 196 -16.55 -38.68 -11.54
#